data_AF-A0AAJ0FI23-F1
#
_entry.id   AF-A0AAJ0FI23-F1
#
_cell.length_a   1.000
_cell.length_b   1.000
_cell.length_c   1.000
_cell.angle_alpha   90.00
_cell.angle_beta   90.00
_cell.angle_gamma   90.00
#
_symmetry.space_group_name_H-M   'P 1'
#
loop_
_entity.id
_entity.type
_entity.pdbx_description
1 polymer ?
#
loop_
_entity_poly.entity_id
_entity_poly.type
_entity_poly.pdbx_seq_one_letter_code
_entity_poly.pdbx_strand_id
1 'polypeptide(L)' 'SHLEAHTHPLDSVLDEEWKWPFSKFGYKTANVLFTNLHLEFNCIKITIQDPCTWYNNVCGVARSAENKEEFLVQLKQ' A
#
# COMPACT_ATOMS: atom_id res chain seq x y z
N SER A 1 16.08 -18.76 -15.80
CA SER A 1 16.59 -17.45 -15.35
C SER A 1 15.60 -16.37 -15.77
N HIS A 2 15.22 -15.49 -14.84
CA HIS A 2 14.20 -14.40 -14.93
C HIS A 2 12.73 -14.75 -14.62
N LEU A 3 12.42 -15.32 -13.45
CA LEU A 3 11.05 -15.23 -12.90
C LEU A 3 10.91 -15.15 -11.37
N GLU A 4 12.00 -14.84 -10.63
CA GLU A 4 11.99 -14.87 -9.14
C GLU A 4 12.53 -13.58 -8.50
N ALA A 5 12.44 -12.43 -9.19
CA ALA A 5 13.06 -11.17 -8.74
C ALA A 5 12.09 -10.06 -8.28
N HIS A 6 10.79 -10.35 -8.12
CA HIS A 6 9.79 -9.36 -7.67
C HIS A 6 8.87 -9.84 -6.53
N THR A 7 9.22 -10.92 -5.85
CA THR A 7 8.49 -11.38 -4.66
C THR A 7 9.47 -11.86 -3.61
N HIS A 8 10.16 -10.90 -2.98
CA HIS A 8 10.91 -11.16 -1.76
C HIS A 8 9.96 -11.81 -0.72
N PRO A 9 10.37 -12.89 -0.03
CA PRO A 9 9.58 -13.46 1.05
C PRO A 9 9.61 -12.48 2.23
N LEU A 10 8.47 -11.80 2.42
CA LEU A 10 8.41 -10.47 3.04
C LEU A 10 8.32 -10.51 4.58
N ASP A 11 8.01 -11.69 5.12
CA ASP A 11 7.20 -11.89 6.34
C ASP A 11 7.84 -11.51 7.69
N SER A 12 8.91 -10.70 7.71
CA SER A 12 9.47 -10.20 8.99
C SER A 12 10.22 -8.86 8.97
N VAL A 13 10.82 -8.43 7.86
CA VAL A 13 11.68 -7.22 7.85
C VAL A 13 10.92 -5.95 7.43
N LEU A 14 9.86 -6.07 6.63
CA LEU A 14 9.07 -4.90 6.23
C LEU A 14 8.02 -4.49 7.27
N ASP A 15 7.88 -5.22 8.37
CA ASP A 15 6.82 -5.00 9.37
C ASP A 15 7.04 -3.73 10.22
N GLU A 16 8.23 -3.14 10.27
CA GLU A 16 8.52 -1.88 10.98
C GLU A 16 8.51 -0.64 10.07
N GLU A 17 9.16 -0.72 8.91
CA GLU A 17 9.36 0.41 7.98
C GLU A 17 8.05 0.85 7.30
N TRP A 18 7.12 -0.09 7.08
CA TRP A 18 5.90 0.10 6.29
C TRP A 18 4.62 0.04 7.13
N LYS A 19 4.71 0.37 8.44
CA LYS A 19 3.57 0.40 9.36
C LYS A 19 2.63 1.56 9.05
N TRP A 20 1.38 1.24 8.74
CA TRP A 20 0.30 2.22 8.56
C TRP A 20 -0.96 1.72 9.30
N PRO A 21 -2.00 2.54 9.55
CA PRO A 21 -3.14 2.14 10.38
C PRO A 21 -4.15 1.25 9.61
N PHE A 22 -3.67 0.18 8.97
CA PHE A 22 -4.44 -0.75 8.15
C PHE A 22 -5.67 -1.35 8.86
N SER A 23 -5.58 -1.60 10.17
CA SER A 23 -6.66 -2.16 10.99
C SER A 23 -7.87 -1.24 11.08
N LYS A 24 -7.68 0.08 11.04
CA LYS A 24 -8.76 1.10 10.99
C LYS A 24 -9.71 0.89 9.81
N PHE A 25 -9.19 0.37 8.70
CA PHE A 25 -9.94 0.14 7.46
C PHE A 25 -10.36 -1.33 7.26
N GLY A 26 -10.32 -2.13 8.34
CA GLY A 26 -10.72 -3.53 8.33
C GLY A 26 -9.76 -4.47 7.59
N TYR A 27 -8.52 -4.06 7.36
CA TYR A 27 -7.48 -4.96 6.82
C TYR A 27 -6.85 -5.79 7.95
N LYS A 28 -6.42 -7.01 7.61
CA LYS A 28 -5.80 -7.95 8.57
C LYS A 28 -4.27 -7.84 8.64
N THR A 29 -3.62 -7.25 7.63
CA THR A 29 -2.16 -7.15 7.51
C THR A 29 -1.77 -5.87 6.78
N ALA A 30 -0.63 -5.29 7.16
CA ALA A 30 -0.02 -4.15 6.45
C ALA A 30 0.35 -4.47 4.99
N ASN A 31 0.63 -5.75 4.68
CA ASN A 31 1.03 -6.22 3.33
C ASN A 31 -0.04 -5.94 2.25
N VAL A 32 -1.28 -5.64 2.63
CA VAL A 32 -2.33 -5.17 1.70
C VAL A 32 -1.91 -3.90 0.93
N LEU A 33 -0.95 -3.14 1.47
CA LEU A 33 -0.32 -1.96 0.87
C LEU A 33 0.30 -2.27 -0.50
N PHE A 34 1.07 -3.35 -0.63
CA PHE A 34 1.81 -3.72 -1.84
C PHE A 34 1.10 -4.79 -2.69
N THR A 35 0.00 -5.36 -2.17
CA THR A 35 -0.81 -6.37 -2.86
C THR A 35 -2.10 -5.74 -3.37
N ASN A 36 -3.20 -5.80 -2.62
CA ASN A 36 -4.52 -5.41 -3.13
C ASN A 36 -4.61 -3.90 -3.43
N LEU A 37 -4.13 -3.03 -2.53
CA LEU A 37 -4.19 -1.58 -2.75
C LEU A 37 -3.29 -1.15 -3.93
N HIS A 38 -2.08 -1.69 -4.02
CA HIS A 38 -1.21 -1.40 -5.15
C HIS A 38 -1.81 -1.89 -6.48
N LEU A 39 -2.40 -3.09 -6.51
CA LEU A 39 -3.03 -3.61 -7.74
C LEU A 39 -4.29 -2.83 -8.15
N GLU A 40 -5.12 -2.41 -7.20
CA GLU A 40 -6.41 -1.76 -7.47
C GLU A 40 -6.27 -0.26 -7.79
N PHE A 41 -5.30 0.43 -7.18
CA PHE A 41 -5.17 1.90 -7.27
C PHE A 41 -3.92 2.37 -8.01
N ASN A 42 -2.86 1.55 -8.13
CA ASN A 42 -1.63 1.95 -8.84
C ASN A 42 -1.64 1.57 -10.34
N CYS A 43 -2.82 1.60 -10.98
CA CYS A 43 -2.99 1.20 -12.38
C CYS A 43 -2.55 2.26 -13.41
N ILE A 44 -1.87 3.33 -12.98
CA ILE A 44 -1.17 4.23 -13.91
C ILE A 44 0.15 3.56 -14.33
N LYS A 45 0.15 2.93 -15.51
CA LYS A 45 1.33 2.39 -16.23
C LYS A 45 2.41 3.43 -16.58
N ILE A 46 2.37 4.63 -16.01
CA ILE A 46 3.46 5.59 -16.12
C ILE A 46 4.44 5.23 -15.02
N THR A 47 5.42 4.42 -15.44
CA THR A 47 6.76 4.30 -14.87
C THR A 47 7.11 5.48 -13.95
N ILE A 48 7.61 5.10 -12.77
CA ILE A 48 7.97 5.89 -11.59
C ILE A 48 6.86 5.86 -10.53
N GLN A 49 6.99 4.97 -9.54
CA GLN A 49 6.80 5.35 -8.14
C GLN A 49 7.64 4.44 -7.24
N ASP A 50 8.71 5.05 -6.74
CA ASP A 50 9.46 4.63 -5.57
C ASP A 50 8.54 4.13 -4.43
N PRO A 51 8.80 2.95 -3.82
CA PRO A 51 7.95 2.39 -2.75
C PRO A 51 7.71 3.34 -1.58
N CYS A 52 8.70 4.18 -1.22
CA CYS A 52 8.56 5.17 -0.16
C CYS A 52 7.50 6.24 -0.51
N THR A 53 7.44 6.68 -1.77
CA THR A 53 6.41 7.64 -2.24
C THR A 53 5.00 7.05 -2.16
N TRP A 54 4.78 5.82 -2.64
CA TRP A 54 3.49 5.12 -2.53
C TRP A 54 3.03 5.00 -1.07
N TYR A 55 3.93 4.57 -0.18
CA TYR A 55 3.65 4.46 1.24
C TYR A 55 3.32 5.80 1.91
N ASN A 56 4.05 6.87 1.57
CA ASN A 56 3.80 8.20 2.12
C ASN A 56 2.41 8.71 1.72
N ASN A 57 1.99 8.49 0.46
CA ASN A 57 0.64 8.79 -0.01
C ASN A 57 -0.42 8.00 0.77
N VAL A 58 -0.28 6.68 0.87
CA VAL A 58 -1.22 5.83 1.63
C VAL A 58 -1.28 6.24 3.10
N CYS A 59 -0.15 6.57 3.73
CA CYS A 59 -0.13 7.06 5.11
C CYS A 59 -0.78 8.43 5.27
N GLY A 60 -0.56 9.35 4.32
CA GLY A 60 -1.24 10.64 4.26
C GLY A 60 -2.75 10.49 4.24
N VAL A 61 -3.27 9.74 3.25
CA VAL A 61 -4.70 9.46 3.10
C VAL A 61 -5.26 8.69 4.32
N ALA A 62 -4.50 7.76 4.88
CA ALA A 62 -4.93 7.02 6.07
C ALA A 62 -5.06 7.89 7.35
N ARG A 63 -4.31 9.00 7.44
CA ARG A 63 -4.45 9.96 8.53
C ARG A 63 -5.70 10.84 8.35
N SER A 64 -6.03 11.24 7.12
CA SER A 64 -7.18 12.11 6.80
C SER A 64 -8.53 11.39 6.69
N ALA A 65 -8.56 10.11 6.31
CA ALA A 65 -9.80 9.35 6.15
C ALA A 65 -10.33 8.80 7.49
N GLU A 66 -11.62 8.93 7.78
CA GLU A 66 -12.22 8.40 9.01
C GLU A 66 -12.62 6.93 8.86
N ASN A 67 -13.08 6.54 7.67
CA ASN A 67 -13.58 5.19 7.37
C ASN A 67 -12.98 4.62 6.07
N LYS A 68 -13.27 3.35 5.79
CA LYS A 68 -12.75 2.62 4.62
C LYS A 68 -13.23 3.22 3.30
N GLU A 69 -14.46 3.70 3.23
CA GLU A 69 -15.03 4.25 2.00
C GLU A 69 -14.32 5.56 1.60
N GLU A 70 -14.17 6.49 2.54
CA GLU A 70 -13.39 7.72 2.33
C GLU A 70 -11.94 7.44 1.94
N PHE A 71 -11.29 6.48 2.61
CA PHE A 71 -9.92 6.06 2.29
C PHE A 71 -9.79 5.58 0.83
N LEU A 72 -10.73 4.76 0.35
CA LEU A 72 -10.73 4.27 -1.03
C LEU A 72 -11.12 5.35 -2.04
N VAL A 73 -11.98 6.31 -1.68
CA VAL A 73 -12.31 7.46 -2.55
C VAL A 73 -11.10 8.39 -2.69
N GLN A 74 -10.44 8.74 -1.59
CA GLN A 74 -9.26 9.61 -1.59
C GLN A 74 -8.04 8.99 -2.29
N LEU A 75 -7.88 7.66 -2.26
CA LEU A 75 -6.83 6.95 -3.02
C LEU A 75 -7.07 6.88 -4.54
N LYS A 76 -8.28 7.21 -5.03
CA LYS A 76 -8.61 7.23 -6.48
C LYS A 76 -8.41 8.59 -7.13
N GLN A 77 -8.12 9.63 -6.37
CA GLN A 77 -7.90 11.00 -6.86
C GLN A 77 -6.44 11.25 -7.22
#